data_AF-A0A945KY88-F1
#
_entry.id   AF-A0A945KY88-F1
#
_cell.length_a   1.000
_cell.length_b   1.000
_cell.length_c   1.000
_cell.angle_alpha   90.00
_cell.angle_beta   90.00
_cell.angle_gamma   90.00
#
_symmetry.space_group_name_H-M   'P 1'
#
loop_
_entity.id
_entity.type
_entity.pdbx_description
1 polymer ?
#
loop_
_entity_poly.entity_id
_entity_poly.type
_entity_poly.pdbx_seq_one_letter_code
_entity_poly.pdbx_strand_id
1 'polypeptide(L)'
;FLDRTGDEIHTSMHAGVMLPKSQIKNQPWIKAYEVLNVKVGLECGMYKNAQIGKGMWAQPDQMNEMIESKLAHLEAGANCAWVPSPTAATLHATHYHRFDVFSRQQQLMQSPIEADEQDLLLAPVLNPSTTLSVDEIKAELDNNAQSILGYVVRWIDQGVGCSKVMDINQVGLMEDRATLRISSQHMANWLHHNICSKDQIEQVFKEMALVVDEQNKHDPFYQNMAPSYDTTAFQAALALVYRGVSEPNGYTESILKEYRQKRLAELSV
;
A
#
# COMPACT_ATOMS: atom_id res chain seq x y z
N PHE A 1 -8.85 1.28 -0.09
CA PHE A 1 -8.23 1.15 1.23
C PHE A 1 -6.74 1.50 1.21
N LEU A 2 -5.91 0.97 0.29
CA LEU A 2 -4.48 1.29 0.23
C LEU A 2 -4.21 2.80 0.10
N ASP A 3 -4.73 3.44 -0.95
CA ASP A 3 -4.58 4.89 -1.14
C ASP A 3 -5.15 5.70 0.03
N ARG A 4 -6.28 5.24 0.59
CA ARG A 4 -6.90 5.86 1.76
C ARG A 4 -6.00 5.81 2.99
N THR A 5 -5.21 4.76 3.17
CA THR A 5 -4.19 4.67 4.23
C THR A 5 -3.05 5.64 4.00
N GLY A 6 -2.56 5.78 2.76
CA GLY A 6 -1.56 6.79 2.42
C GLY A 6 -2.05 8.22 2.70
N ASP A 7 -3.32 8.48 2.37
CA ASP A 7 -3.99 9.75 2.66
C ASP A 7 -4.20 10.00 4.16
N GLU A 8 -4.48 8.97 4.95
CA GLU A 8 -4.59 9.06 6.41
C GLU A 8 -3.26 9.49 7.02
N ILE A 9 -2.16 8.84 6.61
CA ILE A 9 -0.82 9.17 7.10
C ILE A 9 -0.48 10.62 6.74
N HIS A 10 -0.77 11.06 5.52
CA HIS A 10 -0.45 12.41 5.09
C HIS A 10 -1.30 13.48 5.78
N THR A 11 -2.62 13.26 5.88
CA THR A 11 -3.54 14.17 6.56
C THR A 11 -3.15 14.38 8.02
N SER A 12 -2.75 13.29 8.68
CA SER A 12 -2.38 13.27 10.09
C SER A 12 -0.85 13.37 10.31
N MET A 13 -0.09 13.81 9.30
CA MET A 13 1.39 13.83 9.29
C MET A 13 1.98 14.54 10.51
N HIS A 14 1.38 15.65 10.93
CA HIS A 14 1.84 16.46 12.06
C HIS A 14 1.22 16.07 13.41
N ALA A 15 0.26 15.13 13.43
CA ALA A 15 -0.42 14.72 14.66
C ALA A 15 0.49 13.87 15.57
N GLY A 16 1.45 13.15 15.00
CA GLY A 16 2.44 12.36 15.73
C GLY A 16 3.04 11.24 14.89
N VAL A 17 3.82 10.40 15.56
CA VAL A 17 4.46 9.21 14.98
C VAL A 17 3.38 8.20 14.60
N MET A 18 3.33 7.79 13.34
CA MET A 18 2.40 6.74 12.90
C MET A 18 2.78 5.38 13.47
N LEU A 19 1.77 4.57 13.76
CA LEU A 19 1.96 3.15 14.08
C LEU A 19 2.73 2.42 12.96
N PRO A 20 3.43 1.31 13.26
CA PRO A 20 3.98 0.42 12.22
C PRO A 20 2.92 0.05 11.18
N LYS A 21 3.29 -0.06 9.91
CA LYS A 21 2.35 -0.21 8.78
C LYS A 21 1.40 -1.40 8.96
N SER A 22 1.89 -2.50 9.53
CA SER A 22 1.12 -3.71 9.82
C SER A 22 0.03 -3.53 10.89
N GLN A 23 0.15 -2.52 11.75
CA GLN A 23 -0.80 -2.19 12.81
C GLN A 23 -1.86 -1.16 12.36
N ILE A 24 -1.54 -0.33 11.37
CA ILE A 24 -2.46 0.68 10.82
C ILE A 24 -3.73 0.02 10.28
N LYS A 25 -3.61 -1.13 9.60
CA LYS A 25 -4.75 -1.87 9.03
C LYS A 25 -5.71 -2.46 10.07
N ASN A 26 -5.37 -2.39 11.35
CA ASN A 26 -6.19 -2.89 12.46
C ASN A 26 -6.84 -1.74 13.27
N GLN A 27 -6.64 -0.49 12.87
CA GLN A 27 -7.15 0.67 13.60
C GLN A 27 -8.65 0.89 13.37
N PRO A 28 -9.38 1.45 14.34
CA PRO A 28 -10.84 1.62 14.24
C PRO A 28 -11.30 2.32 12.96
N TRP A 29 -10.56 3.35 12.52
CA TRP A 29 -10.91 4.14 11.33
C TRP A 29 -11.08 3.30 10.07
N ILE A 30 -10.30 2.23 9.87
CA ILE A 30 -10.38 1.42 8.64
C ILE A 30 -11.64 0.56 8.63
N LYS A 31 -12.06 0.07 9.80
CA LYS A 31 -13.31 -0.66 9.96
C LYS A 31 -14.48 0.28 9.69
N ALA A 32 -14.49 1.46 10.30
CA ALA A 32 -15.52 2.46 10.08
C ALA A 32 -15.61 2.87 8.60
N TYR A 33 -14.47 3.16 7.97
CA TYR A 33 -14.37 3.46 6.54
C TYR A 33 -14.99 2.35 5.66
N GLU A 34 -14.65 1.08 5.92
CA GLU A 34 -15.13 -0.06 5.13
C GLU A 34 -16.62 -0.38 5.36
N VAL A 35 -17.14 -0.17 6.58
CA VAL A 35 -18.56 -0.40 6.93
C VAL A 35 -19.42 0.72 6.37
N LEU A 36 -19.02 1.97 6.57
CA LEU A 36 -19.77 3.15 6.11
C LEU A 36 -19.83 3.20 4.58
N ASN A 37 -18.78 2.80 3.86
CA ASN A 37 -18.81 2.68 2.40
C ASN A 37 -20.00 1.83 1.91
N VAL A 38 -20.21 0.66 2.52
CA VAL A 38 -21.30 -0.25 2.14
C VAL A 38 -22.64 0.33 2.57
N LYS A 39 -22.74 0.79 3.81
CA LYS A 39 -24.00 1.26 4.39
C LYS A 39 -24.54 2.48 3.66
N VAL A 40 -23.71 3.50 3.46
CA VAL A 40 -24.08 4.72 2.72
C VAL A 40 -24.44 4.37 1.28
N GLY A 41 -23.68 3.48 0.62
CA GLY A 41 -24.03 3.03 -0.73
C GLY A 41 -25.43 2.41 -0.82
N LEU A 42 -25.79 1.57 0.14
CA LEU A 42 -27.13 0.97 0.21
C LEU A 42 -28.22 2.02 0.50
N GLU A 43 -27.98 2.95 1.41
CA GLU A 43 -28.91 4.05 1.75
C GLU A 43 -29.14 5.00 0.57
N CYS A 44 -28.12 5.21 -0.26
CA CYS A 44 -28.21 5.96 -1.51
C CYS A 44 -28.86 5.19 -2.67
N GLY A 45 -29.40 3.99 -2.43
CA GLY A 45 -30.15 3.23 -3.43
C GLY A 45 -29.30 2.45 -4.43
N MET A 46 -28.03 2.15 -4.13
CA MET A 46 -27.15 1.37 -5.01
C MET A 46 -27.55 -0.11 -5.12
N TYR A 47 -28.41 -0.61 -4.23
CA TYR A 47 -28.90 -1.99 -4.28
C TYR A 47 -29.48 -2.33 -5.66
N LYS A 48 -28.86 -3.30 -6.36
CA LYS A 48 -29.19 -3.72 -7.74
C LYS A 48 -29.11 -2.64 -8.82
N ASN A 49 -28.69 -1.42 -8.48
CA ASN A 49 -28.55 -0.29 -9.40
C ASN A 49 -27.09 0.09 -9.65
N ALA A 50 -26.17 -0.30 -8.76
CA ALA A 50 -24.74 -0.02 -8.89
C ALA A 50 -23.88 -1.06 -8.12
N GLN A 51 -22.56 -0.95 -8.28
CA GLN A 51 -21.59 -1.77 -7.55
C GLN A 51 -21.17 -1.08 -6.24
N ILE A 52 -21.10 -1.85 -5.17
CA ILE A 52 -20.42 -1.51 -3.92
C ILE A 52 -19.18 -2.39 -3.87
N GLY A 53 -18.01 -1.76 -4.02
CA GLY A 53 -16.74 -2.44 -4.26
C GLY A 53 -15.85 -2.53 -3.03
N LYS A 54 -15.08 -3.62 -2.90
CA LYS A 54 -13.99 -3.77 -1.92
C LYS A 54 -12.63 -4.08 -2.57
N GLY A 55 -11.58 -3.98 -1.75
CA GLY A 55 -10.19 -3.90 -2.18
C GLY A 55 -9.59 -5.11 -2.90
N MET A 56 -8.39 -4.88 -3.42
CA MET A 56 -7.55 -5.82 -4.15
C MET A 56 -7.07 -6.99 -3.27
N TRP A 57 -6.88 -8.16 -3.88
CA TRP A 57 -6.03 -9.22 -3.33
C TRP A 57 -4.59 -9.03 -3.82
N ALA A 58 -3.68 -8.68 -2.90
CA ALA A 58 -2.34 -8.22 -3.26
C ALA A 58 -1.26 -9.33 -3.20
N GLN A 59 -1.61 -10.59 -2.99
CA GLN A 59 -0.66 -11.72 -2.93
C GLN A 59 -0.93 -12.71 -4.07
N PRO A 60 -0.52 -12.43 -5.33
CA PRO A 60 -1.01 -13.12 -6.52
C PRO A 60 -0.76 -14.64 -6.56
N ASP A 61 0.20 -15.13 -5.78
CA ASP A 61 0.54 -16.57 -5.72
C ASP A 61 -0.15 -17.30 -4.55
N GLN A 62 -0.74 -16.58 -3.59
CA GLN A 62 -1.41 -17.14 -2.40
C GLN A 62 -2.89 -17.42 -2.66
N MET A 63 -3.19 -18.21 -3.70
CA MET A 63 -4.58 -18.42 -4.16
C MET A 63 -5.44 -19.24 -3.19
N ASN A 64 -4.86 -20.17 -2.43
CA ASN A 64 -5.61 -20.91 -1.41
C ASN A 64 -6.11 -19.98 -0.31
N GLU A 65 -5.24 -19.12 0.21
CA GLU A 65 -5.58 -18.11 1.21
C GLU A 65 -6.64 -17.12 0.68
N MET A 66 -6.56 -16.74 -0.60
CA MET A 66 -7.58 -15.90 -1.23
C MET A 66 -8.96 -16.58 -1.21
N ILE A 67 -9.04 -17.88 -1.50
CA ILE A 67 -10.31 -18.63 -1.46
C ILE A 67 -10.84 -18.72 -0.03
N GLU A 68 -9.97 -18.91 0.96
CA GLU A 68 -10.38 -19.03 2.37
C GLU A 68 -10.87 -17.69 2.94
N SER A 69 -10.22 -16.58 2.60
CA SER A 69 -10.43 -15.29 3.27
C SER A 69 -11.29 -14.29 2.50
N LYS A 70 -11.22 -14.26 1.15
CA LYS A 70 -11.83 -13.17 0.36
C LYS A 70 -13.36 -13.27 0.28
N LEU A 71 -13.97 -14.36 0.75
CA LEU A 71 -15.42 -14.46 0.95
C LEU A 71 -15.93 -13.35 1.89
N ALA A 72 -15.11 -12.92 2.85
CA ALA A 72 -15.44 -11.84 3.79
C ALA A 72 -15.86 -10.53 3.11
N HIS A 73 -15.40 -10.26 1.88
CA HIS A 73 -15.84 -9.08 1.14
C HIS A 73 -17.33 -9.15 0.77
N LEU A 74 -17.82 -10.33 0.38
CA LEU A 74 -19.24 -10.55 0.05
C LEU A 74 -20.08 -10.57 1.33
N GLU A 75 -19.58 -11.18 2.39
CA GLU A 75 -20.22 -11.18 3.72
C GLU A 75 -20.38 -9.76 4.28
N ALA A 76 -19.44 -8.88 3.95
CA ALA A 76 -19.53 -7.45 4.25
C ALA A 76 -20.45 -6.67 3.30
N GLY A 77 -21.11 -7.32 2.33
CA GLY A 77 -22.10 -6.71 1.42
C GLY A 77 -21.54 -6.13 0.12
N ALA A 78 -20.28 -6.36 -0.21
CA ALA A 78 -19.69 -5.90 -1.46
C ALA A 78 -20.03 -6.84 -2.63
N ASN A 79 -20.79 -6.35 -3.61
CA ASN A 79 -21.15 -7.12 -4.81
C ASN A 79 -20.05 -7.10 -5.89
N CYS A 80 -18.92 -6.44 -5.62
CA CYS A 80 -17.72 -6.47 -6.46
C CYS A 80 -16.47 -6.39 -5.57
N ALA A 81 -15.41 -7.10 -5.93
CA ALA A 81 -14.11 -6.95 -5.28
C ALA A 81 -12.98 -7.15 -6.29
N TRP A 82 -11.86 -6.46 -6.08
CA TRP A 82 -10.74 -6.50 -7.01
C TRP A 82 -9.87 -7.74 -6.82
N VAL A 83 -9.41 -8.31 -7.95
CA VAL A 83 -8.53 -9.48 -8.05
C VAL A 83 -7.40 -9.19 -9.04
N PRO A 84 -6.20 -9.77 -8.85
CA PRO A 84 -5.00 -9.35 -9.59
C PRO A 84 -4.83 -10.06 -10.94
N SER A 85 -5.64 -11.08 -11.25
CA SER A 85 -5.47 -11.88 -12.47
C SER A 85 -6.77 -12.56 -12.93
N PRO A 86 -6.86 -12.97 -14.21
CA PRO A 86 -7.96 -13.79 -14.70
C PRO A 86 -8.12 -15.11 -13.92
N THR A 87 -7.01 -15.74 -13.51
CA THR A 87 -7.04 -16.95 -12.66
C THR A 87 -7.69 -16.65 -11.31
N ALA A 88 -7.29 -15.56 -10.65
CA ALA A 88 -7.88 -15.14 -9.39
C ALA A 88 -9.36 -14.77 -9.55
N ALA A 89 -9.77 -14.21 -10.69
CA ALA A 89 -11.17 -13.95 -11.00
C ALA A 89 -12.00 -15.24 -11.08
N THR A 90 -11.51 -16.26 -11.81
CA THR A 90 -12.18 -17.57 -11.90
C THR A 90 -12.35 -18.21 -10.53
N LEU A 91 -11.33 -18.15 -9.67
CA LEU A 91 -11.41 -18.69 -8.31
C LEU A 91 -12.38 -17.88 -7.44
N HIS A 92 -12.29 -16.55 -7.47
CA HIS A 92 -13.14 -15.68 -6.66
C HIS A 92 -14.62 -15.75 -7.06
N ALA A 93 -14.94 -16.02 -8.33
CA ALA A 93 -16.30 -16.27 -8.79
C ALA A 93 -17.00 -17.39 -8.02
N THR A 94 -16.25 -18.39 -7.51
CA THR A 94 -16.81 -19.46 -6.68
C THR A 94 -17.42 -18.94 -5.37
N HIS A 95 -16.94 -17.82 -4.83
CA HIS A 95 -17.54 -17.17 -3.65
C HIS A 95 -18.95 -16.68 -3.95
N TYR A 96 -19.15 -16.07 -5.13
CA TYR A 96 -20.45 -15.56 -5.57
C TYR A 96 -21.46 -16.69 -5.87
N HIS A 97 -21.00 -17.90 -6.19
CA HIS A 97 -21.87 -19.07 -6.26
C HIS A 97 -22.25 -19.63 -4.88
N ARG A 98 -21.35 -19.50 -3.90
CA ARG A 98 -21.54 -20.01 -2.54
C ARG A 98 -22.29 -19.04 -1.63
N PHE A 99 -22.36 -17.76 -1.99
CA PHE A 99 -22.89 -16.70 -1.14
C PHE A 99 -23.75 -15.71 -1.93
N ASP A 100 -25.01 -15.55 -1.51
CA ASP A 100 -25.90 -14.54 -2.07
C ASP A 100 -25.67 -13.17 -1.44
N VAL A 101 -24.84 -12.37 -2.10
CA VAL A 101 -24.54 -11.00 -1.67
C VAL A 101 -25.76 -10.08 -1.68
N PHE A 102 -26.76 -10.32 -2.53
CA PHE A 102 -27.95 -9.47 -2.57
C PHE A 102 -28.88 -9.74 -1.38
N SER A 103 -29.01 -11.00 -0.99
CA SER A 103 -29.68 -11.35 0.29
C SER A 103 -28.95 -10.72 1.48
N ARG A 104 -27.61 -10.73 1.48
CA ARG A 104 -26.83 -10.04 2.52
C ARG A 104 -27.05 -8.54 2.53
N GLN A 105 -27.05 -7.88 1.38
CA GLN A 105 -27.34 -6.45 1.27
C GLN A 105 -28.75 -6.10 1.79
N GLN A 106 -29.76 -6.94 1.54
CA GLN A 106 -31.10 -6.76 2.10
C GLN A 106 -31.11 -6.78 3.63
N GLN A 107 -30.36 -7.71 4.24
CA GLN A 107 -30.18 -7.73 5.69
C GLN A 107 -29.52 -6.44 6.17
N LEU A 108 -28.40 -6.04 5.54
CA LEU A 108 -27.64 -4.85 5.91
C LEU A 108 -28.45 -3.54 5.78
N MET A 109 -29.39 -3.46 4.84
CA MET A 109 -30.31 -2.32 4.74
C MET A 109 -31.23 -2.20 5.97
N GLN A 110 -31.59 -3.32 6.59
CA GLN A 110 -32.45 -3.39 7.78
C GLN A 110 -31.66 -3.36 9.10
N SER A 111 -30.36 -3.66 9.05
CA SER A 111 -29.48 -3.62 10.21
C SER A 111 -29.03 -2.19 10.57
N PRO A 112 -28.75 -1.92 11.86
CA PRO A 112 -28.05 -0.70 12.25
C PRO A 112 -26.62 -0.68 11.68
N ILE A 113 -25.99 0.50 11.66
CA ILE A 113 -24.58 0.64 11.29
C ILE A 113 -23.71 0.02 12.38
N GLU A 114 -22.87 -0.96 12.04
CA GLU A 114 -21.95 -1.64 12.98
C GLU A 114 -20.56 -0.98 13.02
N ALA A 115 -20.54 0.35 13.03
CA ALA A 115 -19.35 1.17 13.18
C ALA A 115 -19.72 2.51 13.82
N ASP A 116 -18.81 3.07 14.62
CA ASP A 116 -18.93 4.46 15.07
C ASP A 116 -18.39 5.37 13.96
N GLU A 117 -19.14 6.40 13.58
CA GLU A 117 -18.69 7.39 12.60
C GLU A 117 -17.52 8.21 13.15
N GLN A 118 -17.45 8.41 14.48
CA GLN A 118 -16.33 9.11 15.12
C GLN A 118 -15.01 8.35 14.98
N ASP A 119 -15.05 7.01 14.79
CA ASP A 119 -13.84 6.23 14.54
C ASP A 119 -13.12 6.67 13.25
N LEU A 120 -13.82 7.27 12.28
CA LEU A 120 -13.21 7.82 11.06
C LEU A 120 -12.18 8.93 11.36
N LEU A 121 -12.33 9.61 12.49
CA LEU A 121 -11.49 10.73 12.90
C LEU A 121 -10.31 10.30 13.78
N LEU A 122 -10.20 9.00 14.11
CA LEU A 122 -9.12 8.45 14.92
C LEU A 122 -7.88 8.22 14.07
N ALA A 123 -6.94 9.17 14.15
CA ALA A 123 -5.65 9.05 13.49
C ALA A 123 -4.85 7.85 14.06
N PRO A 124 -4.18 7.05 13.20
CA PRO A 124 -3.43 5.85 13.60
C PRO A 124 -2.04 6.19 14.18
N VAL A 125 -2.02 7.06 15.19
CA VAL A 125 -0.81 7.57 15.84
C VAL A 125 -0.40 6.65 16.98
N LEU A 126 0.89 6.36 17.08
CA LEU A 126 1.52 5.63 18.17
C LEU A 126 1.29 6.36 19.50
N ASN A 127 0.97 5.62 20.57
CA ASN A 127 0.85 6.21 21.89
C ASN A 127 2.20 6.87 22.27
N PRO A 128 2.24 8.14 22.69
CA PRO A 128 3.49 8.81 23.06
C PRO A 128 4.29 8.14 24.18
N SER A 129 3.66 7.27 24.98
CA SER A 129 4.34 6.48 26.02
C SER A 129 4.96 5.17 25.48
N THR A 130 4.63 4.76 24.26
CA THR A 130 5.21 3.58 23.62
C THR A 130 6.58 3.91 23.04
N THR A 131 7.59 3.12 23.42
CA THR A 131 8.93 3.21 22.86
C THR A 131 9.12 2.04 21.89
N LEU A 132 9.50 2.35 20.65
CA LEU A 132 9.91 1.34 19.68
C LEU A 132 11.36 0.94 19.94
N SER A 133 11.64 -0.36 19.89
CA SER A 133 13.01 -0.86 19.94
C SER A 133 13.76 -0.55 18.64
N VAL A 134 15.09 -0.58 18.71
CA VAL A 134 15.96 -0.38 17.53
C VAL A 134 15.67 -1.42 16.46
N ASP A 135 15.40 -2.67 16.85
CA ASP A 135 15.10 -3.77 15.93
C ASP A 135 13.74 -3.60 15.25
N GLU A 136 12.72 -3.13 15.98
CA GLU A 136 11.40 -2.81 15.39
C GLU A 136 11.52 -1.65 14.40
N ILE A 137 12.30 -0.62 14.73
CA ILE A 137 12.53 0.51 13.82
C ILE A 137 13.24 0.01 12.56
N LYS A 138 14.33 -0.75 12.71
CA LYS A 138 15.08 -1.28 11.56
C LYS A 138 14.22 -2.17 10.68
N ALA A 139 13.47 -3.11 11.25
CA ALA A 139 12.61 -4.01 10.49
C ALA A 139 11.54 -3.25 9.69
N GLU A 140 10.93 -2.22 10.29
CA GLU A 140 9.94 -1.40 9.61
C GLU A 140 10.59 -0.56 8.47
N LEU A 141 11.77 0.02 8.69
CA LEU A 141 12.50 0.75 7.66
C LEU A 141 12.94 -0.17 6.51
N ASP A 142 13.51 -1.34 6.80
CA ASP A 142 13.95 -2.32 5.80
C ASP A 142 12.77 -2.76 4.92
N ASN A 143 11.64 -3.12 5.53
CA ASN A 143 10.43 -3.54 4.82
C ASN A 143 9.86 -2.42 3.91
N ASN A 144 9.82 -1.18 4.39
CA ASN A 144 9.32 -0.06 3.57
C ASN A 144 10.32 0.31 2.46
N ALA A 145 11.63 0.32 2.74
CA ALA A 145 12.66 0.62 1.74
C ALA A 145 12.70 -0.43 0.62
N GLN A 146 12.64 -1.73 0.95
CA GLN A 146 12.57 -2.79 -0.05
C GLN A 146 11.33 -2.66 -0.96
N SER A 147 10.16 -2.41 -0.37
CA SER A 147 8.90 -2.19 -1.12
C SER A 147 9.00 -0.98 -2.06
N ILE A 148 9.52 0.15 -1.56
CA ILE A 148 9.75 1.37 -2.37
C ILE A 148 10.71 1.07 -3.52
N LEU A 149 11.90 0.53 -3.22
CA LEU A 149 12.94 0.27 -4.22
C LEU A 149 12.49 -0.72 -5.29
N GLY A 150 11.90 -1.85 -4.89
CA GLY A 150 11.46 -2.90 -5.80
C GLY A 150 10.37 -2.44 -6.77
N TYR A 151 9.49 -1.53 -6.35
CA TYR A 151 8.52 -0.91 -7.24
C TYR A 151 9.15 0.19 -8.11
N VAL A 152 9.87 1.14 -7.49
CA VAL A 152 10.38 2.34 -8.15
C VAL A 152 11.39 2.02 -9.24
N VAL A 153 12.29 1.05 -9.05
CA VAL A 153 13.30 0.71 -10.06
C VAL A 153 12.67 0.28 -11.38
N ARG A 154 11.63 -0.55 -11.33
CA ARG A 154 10.90 -1.00 -12.53
C ARG A 154 10.05 0.11 -13.13
N TRP A 155 9.50 1.00 -12.30
CA TRP A 155 8.75 2.16 -12.77
C TRP A 155 9.64 3.13 -13.55
N ILE A 156 10.80 3.48 -12.96
CA ILE A 156 11.72 4.50 -13.48
C ILE A 156 12.50 3.98 -14.68
N ASP A 157 13.04 2.76 -14.63
CA ASP A 157 13.89 2.25 -15.70
C ASP A 157 13.08 1.61 -16.84
N GLN A 158 12.04 0.85 -16.50
CA GLN A 158 11.30 0.04 -17.47
C GLN A 158 9.90 0.59 -17.80
N GLY A 159 9.40 1.58 -17.06
CA GLY A 159 8.05 2.11 -17.25
C GLY A 159 6.94 1.14 -16.81
N VAL A 160 7.24 0.22 -15.89
CA VAL A 160 6.30 -0.79 -15.39
C VAL A 160 5.52 -0.23 -14.20
N GLY A 161 4.23 0.00 -14.40
CA GLY A 161 3.35 0.65 -13.40
C GLY A 161 2.78 -0.27 -12.32
N CYS A 162 2.94 -1.59 -12.44
CA CYS A 162 2.49 -2.59 -11.48
C CYS A 162 3.47 -3.77 -11.52
N SER A 163 4.00 -4.16 -10.36
CA SER A 163 5.04 -5.17 -10.26
C SER A 163 4.72 -6.17 -9.15
N LYS A 164 5.06 -7.44 -9.37
CA LYS A 164 5.21 -8.38 -8.26
C LYS A 164 6.58 -8.15 -7.63
N VAL A 165 6.62 -7.68 -6.40
CA VAL A 165 7.85 -7.41 -5.63
C VAL A 165 7.87 -8.37 -4.45
N MET A 166 9.02 -8.97 -4.19
CA MET A 166 9.18 -9.86 -3.04
C MET A 166 9.32 -9.00 -1.78
N ASP A 167 8.58 -9.32 -0.73
CA ASP A 167 8.78 -8.72 0.59
C ASP A 167 9.97 -9.35 1.33
N ILE A 168 10.21 -8.93 2.58
CA ILE A 168 11.32 -9.44 3.40
C ILE A 168 11.20 -10.94 3.73
N ASN A 169 9.99 -11.51 3.63
CA ASN A 169 9.70 -12.92 3.86
C ASN A 169 9.66 -13.71 2.55
N GLN A 170 10.09 -13.11 1.44
CA GLN A 170 10.06 -13.71 0.11
C GLN A 170 8.63 -14.08 -0.33
N VAL A 171 7.64 -13.29 0.07
CA VAL A 171 6.27 -13.36 -0.46
C VAL A 171 6.12 -12.33 -1.57
N GLY A 172 5.65 -12.77 -2.74
CA GLY A 172 5.38 -11.88 -3.87
C GLY A 172 4.13 -11.05 -3.64
N LEU A 173 4.31 -9.73 -3.49
CA LEU A 173 3.24 -8.75 -3.34
C LEU A 173 3.03 -7.97 -4.65
N MET A 174 1.77 -7.73 -5.01
CA MET A 174 1.42 -6.81 -6.08
C MET A 174 1.59 -5.37 -5.56
N GLU A 175 2.63 -4.69 -6.05
CA GLU A 175 2.93 -3.31 -5.73
C GLU A 175 2.45 -2.38 -6.84
N ASP A 176 1.77 -1.29 -6.45
CA ASP A 176 1.35 -0.20 -7.30
C ASP A 176 1.68 1.16 -6.64
N ARG A 177 1.17 2.27 -7.18
CA ARG A 177 1.43 3.58 -6.59
C ARG A 177 0.77 3.79 -5.22
N ALA A 178 -0.30 3.06 -4.90
CA ALA A 178 -1.00 3.19 -3.63
C ALA A 178 -0.19 2.53 -2.51
N THR A 179 0.41 1.37 -2.76
CA THR A 179 1.33 0.75 -1.80
C THR A 179 2.61 1.58 -1.65
N LEU A 180 3.15 2.11 -2.75
CA LEU A 180 4.27 3.05 -2.73
C LEU A 180 3.96 4.26 -1.85
N ARG A 181 2.77 4.86 -2.01
CA ARG A 181 2.31 6.03 -1.24
C ARG A 181 2.29 5.73 0.26
N ILE A 182 1.79 4.57 0.68
CA ILE A 182 1.81 4.19 2.10
C ILE A 182 3.26 4.12 2.61
N SER A 183 4.11 3.35 1.94
CA SER A 183 5.49 3.12 2.40
C SER A 183 6.29 4.43 2.45
N SER A 184 6.18 5.29 1.43
CA SER A 184 6.91 6.56 1.39
C SER A 184 6.39 7.57 2.41
N GLN A 185 5.08 7.69 2.59
CA GLN A 185 4.49 8.58 3.60
C GLN A 185 4.78 8.10 5.02
N HIS A 186 4.80 6.79 5.25
CA HIS A 186 5.16 6.21 6.55
C HIS A 186 6.60 6.56 6.94
N MET A 187 7.56 6.32 6.04
CA MET A 187 8.97 6.69 6.30
C MET A 187 9.14 8.21 6.42
N ALA A 188 8.41 9.01 5.63
CA ALA A 188 8.43 10.47 5.74
C ALA A 188 7.91 10.96 7.10
N ASN A 189 6.87 10.33 7.64
CA ASN A 189 6.35 10.62 8.97
C ASN A 189 7.37 10.28 10.06
N TRP A 190 7.97 9.09 10.01
CA TRP A 190 8.98 8.68 10.99
C TRP A 190 10.22 9.57 10.94
N LEU A 191 10.64 10.00 9.75
CA LEU A 191 11.70 11.00 9.59
C LEU A 191 11.29 12.35 10.17
N HIS A 192 10.06 12.82 9.90
CA HIS A 192 9.55 14.10 10.39
C HIS A 192 9.53 14.19 11.93
N HIS A 193 9.19 13.08 12.59
CA HIS A 193 9.13 12.98 14.05
C HIS A 193 10.42 12.47 14.70
N ASN A 194 11.52 12.39 13.96
CA ASN A 194 12.84 11.98 14.45
C ASN A 194 12.90 10.55 15.03
N ILE A 195 12.06 9.63 14.55
CA ILE A 195 12.19 8.20 14.85
C ILE A 195 13.40 7.60 14.13
N CYS A 196 13.75 8.14 12.96
CA CYS A 196 14.95 7.82 12.23
C CYS A 196 15.63 9.07 11.67
N SER A 197 16.93 8.96 11.35
CA SER A 197 17.70 10.02 10.69
C SER A 197 17.77 9.82 9.17
N LYS A 198 18.16 10.88 8.44
CA LYS A 198 18.44 10.76 7.01
C LYS A 198 19.55 9.74 6.72
N ASP A 199 20.60 9.73 7.53
CA ASP A 199 21.72 8.78 7.40
C ASP A 199 21.25 7.34 7.57
N GLN A 200 20.35 7.08 8.55
CA GLN A 200 19.75 5.76 8.73
C GLN A 200 18.90 5.36 7.52
N ILE A 201 18.11 6.28 6.96
CA ILE A 201 17.34 6.02 5.73
C ILE A 201 18.28 5.70 4.57
N GLU A 202 19.32 6.49 4.34
CA GLU A 202 20.27 6.22 3.24
C GLU A 202 20.96 4.86 3.41
N GLN A 203 21.37 4.51 4.63
CA GLN A 203 21.98 3.22 4.91
C GLN A 203 21.02 2.08 4.60
N VAL A 204 19.78 2.14 5.11
CA VAL A 204 18.76 1.11 4.87
C VAL A 204 18.44 0.99 3.38
N PHE A 205 18.32 2.10 2.66
CA PHE A 205 18.09 2.07 1.21
C PHE A 205 19.25 1.40 0.46
N LYS A 206 20.51 1.66 0.84
CA LYS A 206 21.67 0.98 0.24
C LYS A 206 21.68 -0.52 0.52
N GLU A 207 21.38 -0.92 1.77
CA GLU A 207 21.27 -2.33 2.16
C GLU A 207 20.15 -3.04 1.37
N MET A 208 18.97 -2.42 1.27
CA MET A 208 17.83 -3.01 0.55
C MET A 208 17.98 -2.95 -0.97
N ALA A 209 18.76 -2.01 -1.52
CA ALA A 209 19.07 -1.99 -2.95
C ALA A 209 19.86 -3.24 -3.37
N LEU A 210 20.78 -3.74 -2.54
CA LEU A 210 21.48 -5.00 -2.81
C LEU A 210 20.51 -6.19 -2.88
N VAL A 211 19.52 -6.22 -1.98
CA VAL A 211 18.47 -7.25 -1.96
C VAL A 211 17.62 -7.18 -3.22
N VAL A 212 17.16 -5.99 -3.60
CA VAL A 212 16.35 -5.77 -4.81
C VAL A 212 17.15 -6.09 -6.08
N ASP A 213 18.43 -5.73 -6.14
CA ASP A 213 19.31 -6.07 -7.26
C ASP A 213 19.43 -7.60 -7.42
N GLU A 214 19.66 -8.32 -6.32
CA GLU A 214 19.73 -9.78 -6.33
C GLU A 214 18.40 -10.44 -6.75
N GLN A 215 17.27 -9.89 -6.31
CA GLN A 215 15.93 -10.37 -6.70
C GLN A 215 15.68 -10.21 -8.21
N ASN A 216 16.31 -9.22 -8.85
CA ASN A 216 16.14 -8.92 -10.27
C ASN A 216 17.28 -9.44 -11.17
N LYS A 217 18.26 -10.17 -10.63
CA LYS A 217 19.45 -10.65 -11.37
C LYS A 217 19.18 -11.47 -12.64
N HIS A 218 17.96 -11.98 -12.79
CA HIS A 218 17.53 -12.78 -13.93
C HIS A 218 16.81 -11.97 -15.01
N ASP A 219 16.49 -10.70 -14.76
CA ASP A 219 15.93 -9.80 -15.76
C ASP A 219 17.09 -9.18 -16.59
N PRO A 220 17.20 -9.51 -17.90
CA PRO A 220 18.29 -9.00 -18.74
C PRO A 220 18.23 -7.49 -18.99
N PHE A 221 17.11 -6.84 -18.67
CA PHE A 221 16.93 -5.39 -18.81
C PHE A 221 17.12 -4.64 -17.49
N TYR A 222 17.39 -5.35 -16.39
CA TYR A 222 17.61 -4.73 -15.09
C TYR A 222 19.02 -4.14 -14.99
N GLN A 223 19.12 -2.94 -14.41
CA GLN A 223 20.39 -2.30 -14.09
C GLN A 223 20.48 -2.15 -12.58
N ASN A 224 21.56 -2.67 -11.99
CA ASN A 224 21.75 -2.63 -10.55
C ASN A 224 21.83 -1.19 -10.05
N MET A 225 21.19 -0.94 -8.91
CA MET A 225 21.32 0.33 -8.19
C MET A 225 22.64 0.38 -7.40
N ALA A 226 23.11 -0.76 -6.91
CA ALA A 226 24.38 -0.91 -6.24
C ALA A 226 25.51 -1.28 -7.23
N PRO A 227 26.78 -0.95 -6.92
CA PRO A 227 27.28 -0.32 -5.69
C PRO A 227 27.42 1.21 -5.78
N SER A 228 27.06 1.84 -6.91
CA SER A 228 27.25 3.28 -7.09
C SER A 228 26.19 4.09 -6.35
N TYR A 229 24.95 3.60 -6.27
CA TYR A 229 23.80 4.27 -5.65
C TYR A 229 23.51 5.66 -6.27
N ASP A 230 23.98 5.88 -7.49
CA ASP A 230 23.83 7.14 -8.25
C ASP A 230 22.73 7.05 -9.31
N THR A 231 22.06 5.91 -9.43
CA THR A 231 21.03 5.68 -10.45
C THR A 231 19.80 6.55 -10.22
N THR A 232 19.16 6.94 -11.31
CA THR A 232 17.94 7.77 -11.28
C THR A 232 16.80 7.09 -10.51
N ALA A 233 16.70 5.76 -10.56
CA ALA A 233 15.76 4.99 -9.74
C ALA A 233 16.03 5.11 -8.24
N PHE A 234 17.29 4.95 -7.81
CA PHE A 234 17.66 5.05 -6.39
C PHE A 234 17.41 6.47 -5.84
N GLN A 235 17.75 7.50 -6.62
CA GLN A 235 17.47 8.88 -6.28
C GLN A 235 15.96 9.17 -6.18
N ALA A 236 15.15 8.61 -7.09
CA ALA A 236 13.69 8.75 -7.04
C ALA A 236 13.11 8.12 -5.76
N ALA A 237 13.63 6.95 -5.38
CA ALA A 237 13.21 6.22 -4.20
C ALA A 237 13.46 7.04 -2.92
N LEU A 238 14.65 7.65 -2.77
CA LEU A 238 14.95 8.56 -1.66
C LEU A 238 14.11 9.83 -1.70
N ALA A 239 13.90 10.41 -2.89
CA ALA A 239 13.11 11.62 -3.05
C ALA A 239 11.67 11.46 -2.56
N LEU A 240 11.04 10.30 -2.79
CA LEU A 240 9.69 9.98 -2.29
C LEU A 240 9.58 10.07 -0.77
N VAL A 241 10.64 9.71 -0.04
CA VAL A 241 10.68 9.82 1.43
C VAL A 241 11.00 11.25 1.85
N TYR A 242 12.04 11.86 1.29
CA TYR A 242 12.49 13.19 1.72
C TYR A 242 11.53 14.32 1.38
N ARG A 243 10.80 14.20 0.27
CA ARG A 243 9.76 15.15 -0.14
C ARG A 243 8.37 14.71 0.30
N GLY A 244 8.23 13.57 0.99
CA GLY A 244 6.93 12.98 1.31
C GLY A 244 5.99 13.94 2.07
N VAL A 245 6.53 14.75 2.98
CA VAL A 245 5.75 15.76 3.72
C VAL A 245 5.28 16.91 2.82
N SER A 246 6.04 17.28 1.79
CA SER A 246 5.73 18.42 0.90
C SER A 246 4.94 18.04 -0.35
N GLU A 247 4.90 16.76 -0.73
CA GLU A 247 4.09 16.31 -1.86
C GLU A 247 2.60 16.48 -1.53
N PRO A 248 1.78 17.02 -2.45
CA PRO A 248 0.36 17.28 -2.19
C PRO A 248 -0.37 15.97 -1.89
N ASN A 249 -0.98 15.88 -0.71
CA ASN A 249 -1.64 14.67 -0.21
C ASN A 249 -0.69 13.45 -0.16
N GLY A 250 0.62 13.65 -0.27
CA GLY A 250 1.59 12.58 -0.32
C GLY A 250 1.58 11.76 -1.61
N TYR A 251 0.95 12.25 -2.67
CA TYR A 251 0.94 11.58 -3.98
C TYR A 251 2.35 11.37 -4.52
N THR A 252 2.53 10.29 -5.29
CA THR A 252 3.86 9.85 -5.76
C THR A 252 4.12 10.27 -7.21
N GLU A 253 3.08 10.64 -7.95
CA GLU A 253 3.10 10.90 -9.39
C GLU A 253 4.07 12.00 -9.80
N SER A 254 4.14 13.10 -9.04
CA SER A 254 5.00 14.24 -9.38
C SER A 254 6.46 13.81 -9.43
N ILE A 255 6.93 13.14 -8.38
CA ILE A 255 8.28 12.62 -8.26
C ILE A 255 8.52 11.52 -9.31
N LEU A 256 7.62 10.55 -9.43
CA LEU A 256 7.79 9.47 -10.40
C LEU A 256 7.91 10.00 -11.84
N LYS A 257 7.04 10.95 -12.23
CA LYS A 257 7.09 11.58 -13.56
C LYS A 257 8.39 12.33 -13.79
N GLU A 258 8.82 13.15 -12.82
CA GLU A 258 10.08 13.90 -12.88
C GLU A 258 11.27 12.97 -13.14
N TYR A 259 11.41 11.92 -12.33
CA TYR A 259 12.54 11.01 -12.43
C TYR A 259 12.46 10.08 -13.65
N ARG A 260 11.26 9.67 -14.09
CA ARG A 260 11.12 8.91 -15.36
C ARG A 260 11.45 9.76 -16.57
N GLN A 261 11.08 11.04 -16.60
CA GLN A 261 11.49 11.95 -17.66
C GLN A 261 13.01 12.10 -17.72
N LYS A 262 13.66 12.27 -16.55
CA LYS A 262 15.12 12.28 -16.43
C LYS A 262 15.73 10.98 -16.99
N ARG A 263 15.19 9.82 -16.62
CA ARG A 263 15.67 8.52 -17.11
C ARG A 263 15.50 8.34 -18.62
N LEU A 264 14.38 8.77 -19.18
CA LEU A 264 14.15 8.72 -20.63
C LEU A 264 15.13 9.62 -21.40
N ALA A 265 15.48 10.78 -20.84
CA ALA A 265 16.50 11.66 -21.43
C ALA A 265 17.89 11.00 -21.43
N GLU A 266 18.28 10.31 -20.35
CA GLU A 266 19.54 9.56 -20.26
C GLU A 266 19.64 8.43 -21.31
N LEU A 267 18.53 7.76 -21.61
CA LEU A 267 18.48 6.68 -22.61
C LEU A 267 18.44 7.18 -24.05
N SER A 268 18.18 8.47 -24.26
CA SER A 268 18.08 9.09 -25.58
C SER A 268 19.42 9.66 -26.09
N VAL A 269 20.48 9.57 -25.27
CA VAL A 269 21.85 10.01 -25.55
C VAL A 269 22.70 8.79 -25.90
#